data_AF-A0A7V9EBL5-F1
#
_entry.id   AF-A0A7V9EBL5-F1
#
_cell.length_a   1.000
_cell.length_b   1.000
_cell.length_c   1.000
_cell.angle_alpha   90.00
_cell.angle_beta   90.00
_cell.angle_gamma   90.00
#
_symmetry.space_group_name_H-M   'P 1'
#
loop_
_entity.id
_entity.type
_entity.pdbx_description
1 polymer ?
#
loop_
_entity_poly.entity_id
_entity_poly.type
_entity_poly.pdbx_seq_one_letter_code
_entity_poly.pdbx_strand_id
1 'polypeptide(L)'
;MRFCSGAVTPARGSARETARAAARGIQKRGRRIGRRVRAASRRAFVYLVYAGIFRSRTERDRTTATALFLPSARPRAALPRLGCVATQRAVFPRDTGLQARMGFTMFLLGLLYVGLVVALLAAGTGAALMLVIVGALSLSQLFLSDKLALSAMGAKEVSPEEAPGLHAMIERLCIQADLPKPKIAVADTDVPNAFAMGRSQKSATVCATTGIMRILSPQELEGVMAHELAHVKNRDVLIMTIASFFASVAAMIMQFGFFFGGGHSDDDDNPSFLVVLLVSAVVYVISYFLMLTLSRYREFSADRGAALVTGRPSALSAALMKISGAMQQVPTQDLREAERMNAFFIIPASVKGSLKSLFATHPPMEKRIERLSELEAQLQRPAVAA
;
A
#
# COMPACT_ATOMS: atom_id res chain seq x y z
N MET A 1 28.13 48.73 76.68
CA MET A 1 29.37 48.00 76.33
C MET A 1 29.29 47.55 74.88
N ARG A 2 30.28 48.00 74.06
CA ARG A 2 30.87 47.45 72.81
C ARG A 2 30.07 46.40 72.00
N PHE A 3 29.67 46.73 70.76
CA PHE A 3 30.35 46.44 69.46
C PHE A 3 30.36 44.95 69.03
N CYS A 4 29.65 44.60 67.94
CA CYS A 4 30.28 44.23 66.66
C CYS A 4 29.26 43.94 65.54
N SER A 5 29.53 44.54 64.38
CA SER A 5 28.90 44.37 63.07
C SER A 5 29.41 43.08 62.38
N GLY A 6 28.61 42.48 61.50
CA GLY A 6 29.00 41.32 60.71
C GLY A 6 27.96 40.93 59.66
N ALA A 7 27.86 41.71 58.57
CA ALA A 7 27.16 41.32 57.36
C ALA A 7 27.96 40.22 56.63
N VAL A 8 27.35 39.06 56.39
CA VAL A 8 27.89 38.00 55.53
C VAL A 8 26.93 37.77 54.36
N THR A 9 27.35 38.21 53.18
CA THR A 9 26.76 37.87 51.88
C THR A 9 26.95 36.39 51.55
N PRO A 10 25.92 35.66 51.06
CA PRO A 10 26.13 34.28 50.61
C PRO A 10 26.76 34.26 49.21
N ALA A 11 27.83 33.48 49.08
CA ALA A 11 28.57 33.24 47.84
C ALA A 11 27.70 32.58 46.76
N ARG A 12 27.18 33.39 45.81
CA ARG A 12 26.41 32.95 44.62
C ARG A 12 27.28 32.30 43.51
N GLY A 13 28.58 32.14 43.73
CA GLY A 13 29.53 31.64 42.73
C GLY A 13 29.57 30.11 42.57
N SER A 14 29.63 29.35 43.67
CA SER A 14 29.99 27.92 43.59
C SER A 14 28.87 27.02 43.04
N ALA A 15 27.61 27.35 43.29
CA ALA A 15 26.47 26.56 42.82
C ALA A 15 26.23 26.67 41.30
N ARG A 16 26.58 27.80 40.68
CA ARG A 16 26.47 27.99 39.22
C ARG A 16 27.60 27.29 38.46
N GLU A 17 28.79 27.21 39.05
CA GLU A 17 29.92 26.51 38.42
C GLU A 17 29.76 24.98 38.49
N THR A 18 29.28 24.44 39.60
CA THR A 18 28.98 23.00 39.72
C THR A 18 27.85 22.57 38.79
N ALA A 19 26.79 23.37 38.65
CA ALA A 19 25.71 23.11 37.68
C ALA A 19 26.21 23.15 36.22
N ARG A 20 27.08 24.10 35.87
CA ARG A 20 27.68 24.18 34.52
C ARG A 20 28.66 23.04 34.23
N ALA A 21 29.36 22.53 35.25
CA ALA A 21 30.24 21.36 35.10
C ALA A 21 29.42 20.07 34.90
N ALA A 22 28.33 19.89 35.65
CA ALA A 22 27.40 18.77 35.50
C ALA A 22 26.72 18.75 34.12
N ALA A 23 26.24 19.90 33.65
CA ALA A 23 25.63 20.03 32.32
C ALA A 23 26.61 19.69 31.18
N ARG A 24 27.87 20.14 31.29
CA ARG A 24 28.94 19.79 30.33
C ARG A 24 29.29 18.31 30.36
N GLY A 25 29.23 17.66 31.53
CA GLY A 25 29.40 16.22 31.68
C GLY A 25 28.31 15.40 30.97
N ILE A 26 27.04 15.78 31.16
CA ILE A 26 25.88 15.14 30.54
C ILE A 26 25.91 15.31 29.02
N GLN A 27 26.24 16.50 28.52
CA GLN A 27 26.34 16.75 27.08
C GLN A 27 27.49 15.97 26.42
N LYS A 28 28.64 15.82 27.09
CA LYS A 28 29.75 14.98 26.61
C LYS A 28 29.39 13.49 26.62
N ARG A 29 28.63 13.01 27.61
CA ARG A 29 28.13 11.62 27.66
C ARG A 29 27.13 11.35 26.54
N GLY A 30 26.18 12.26 26.30
CA GLY A 30 25.22 12.17 25.19
C GLY A 30 25.89 12.15 23.82
N ARG A 31 26.92 12.99 23.59
CA ARG A 31 27.69 12.96 22.34
C ARG A 31 28.47 11.66 22.14
N ARG A 32 29.02 11.04 23.19
CA ARG A 32 29.69 9.73 23.10
C ARG A 32 28.73 8.59 22.80
N ILE A 33 27.55 8.59 23.43
CA ILE A 33 26.49 7.59 23.15
C ILE A 33 25.98 7.76 21.72
N GLY A 34 25.72 8.99 21.27
CA GLY A 34 25.28 9.26 19.89
C GLY A 34 26.32 8.94 18.82
N ARG A 35 27.62 8.91 19.15
CA ARG A 35 28.67 8.42 18.23
C ARG A 35 28.74 6.89 18.20
N ARG A 36 28.57 6.21 19.34
CA ARG A 36 28.51 4.74 19.42
C ARG A 36 27.27 4.16 18.72
N VAL A 37 26.11 4.80 18.89
CA VAL A 37 24.87 4.40 18.21
C VAL A 37 25.03 4.54 16.69
N ARG A 38 25.52 5.68 16.19
CA ARG A 38 25.77 5.87 14.74
C ARG A 38 26.82 4.91 14.16
N ALA A 39 27.83 4.53 14.93
CA ALA A 39 28.82 3.53 14.51
C ALA A 39 28.23 2.11 14.48
N ALA A 40 27.33 1.77 15.42
CA ALA A 40 26.60 0.50 15.43
C ALA A 40 25.59 0.42 14.26
N SER A 41 24.89 1.51 13.94
CA SER A 41 23.97 1.60 12.80
C SER A 41 24.70 1.42 11.47
N ARG A 42 25.90 2.00 11.31
CA ARG A 42 26.72 1.84 10.09
C ARG A 42 27.24 0.41 9.93
N ARG A 43 27.62 -0.26 11.02
CA ARG A 43 28.06 -1.68 10.97
C ARG A 43 26.90 -2.63 10.69
N ALA A 44 25.73 -2.41 11.28
CA ALA A 44 24.54 -3.21 11.00
C ALA A 44 24.06 -3.06 9.54
N PHE A 45 24.14 -1.85 8.99
CA PHE A 45 23.77 -1.58 7.59
C PHE A 45 24.71 -2.27 6.59
N VAL A 46 26.02 -2.30 6.84
CA VAL A 46 26.98 -2.99 5.96
C VAL A 46 26.85 -4.52 6.06
N TYR A 47 26.57 -5.06 7.24
CA TYR A 47 26.41 -6.52 7.42
C TYR A 47 25.12 -7.07 6.79
N LEU A 48 24.02 -6.30 6.82
CA LEU A 48 22.76 -6.65 6.16
C LEU A 48 22.84 -6.61 4.63
N VAL A 49 23.69 -5.74 4.07
CA VAL A 49 23.91 -5.66 2.61
C VAL A 49 24.80 -6.82 2.10
N TYR A 50 25.76 -7.29 2.90
CA TYR A 50 26.65 -8.40 2.50
C TYR A 50 26.07 -9.79 2.76
N ALA A 51 25.21 -9.98 3.77
CA ALA A 51 24.66 -11.30 4.10
C ALA A 51 23.56 -11.79 3.12
N GLY A 52 23.06 -10.93 2.22
CA GLY A 52 21.99 -11.26 1.28
C GLY A 52 22.40 -11.87 -0.06
N ILE A 53 23.69 -12.08 -0.32
CA ILE A 53 24.20 -12.37 -1.68
C ILE A 53 24.52 -13.85 -1.95
N PHE A 54 24.44 -14.78 -0.98
CA PHE A 54 24.77 -16.18 -1.27
C PHE A 54 23.93 -17.21 -0.52
N ARG A 55 22.86 -17.70 -1.17
CA ARG A 55 22.46 -19.12 -1.09
C ARG A 55 21.57 -19.48 -2.27
N SER A 56 22.15 -20.22 -3.21
CA SER A 56 21.46 -20.87 -4.32
C SER A 56 21.55 -22.38 -4.16
N ARG A 57 20.61 -23.09 -4.84
CA ARG A 57 20.58 -24.53 -5.14
C ARG A 57 20.21 -25.48 -3.99
N THR A 58 19.44 -26.54 -4.18
CA THR A 58 18.58 -27.09 -5.25
C THR A 58 17.97 -28.34 -4.63
N GLU A 59 16.70 -28.63 -4.82
CA GLU A 59 16.24 -30.02 -4.77
C GLU A 59 15.28 -30.30 -5.91
N ARG A 60 15.60 -31.41 -6.58
CA ARG A 60 15.10 -31.90 -7.85
C ARG A 60 14.56 -33.27 -7.48
N ASP A 61 13.26 -33.49 -7.60
CA ASP A 61 12.74 -34.85 -7.62
C ASP A 61 11.72 -35.01 -8.74
N ARG A 62 12.10 -35.86 -9.69
CA ARG A 62 11.27 -36.36 -10.79
C ARG A 62 11.15 -37.86 -10.52
N THR A 63 10.00 -38.29 -10.04
CA THR A 63 9.62 -39.70 -10.08
C THR A 63 8.85 -39.97 -11.36
N THR A 64 9.55 -40.67 -12.24
CA THR A 64 9.06 -41.32 -13.45
C THR A 64 8.25 -42.55 -13.03
N ALA A 65 7.00 -42.66 -13.47
CA ALA A 65 6.26 -43.92 -13.42
C ALA A 65 5.53 -44.15 -14.75
N THR A 66 6.14 -45.05 -15.50
CA THR A 66 5.69 -45.69 -16.74
C THR A 66 4.46 -46.55 -16.48
N ALA A 67 3.43 -46.48 -17.33
CA ALA A 67 2.42 -47.54 -17.44
C ALA A 67 1.97 -47.73 -18.90
N LEU A 68 2.14 -48.97 -19.34
CA LEU A 68 1.88 -49.56 -20.65
C LEU A 68 0.41 -49.45 -21.13
N PHE A 69 0.26 -49.21 -22.43
CA PHE A 69 -0.56 -49.94 -23.43
C PHE A 69 -1.32 -51.20 -22.91
N LEU A 70 -2.63 -51.38 -23.13
CA LEU A 70 -3.29 -51.96 -24.34
C LEU A 70 -4.85 -52.03 -24.14
N PRO A 71 -5.68 -52.50 -25.11
CA PRO A 71 -6.84 -51.77 -25.63
C PRO A 71 -8.21 -52.47 -25.36
N SER A 72 -9.32 -51.80 -25.69
CA SER A 72 -10.43 -52.34 -26.50
C SER A 72 -11.70 -51.47 -26.40
N ALA A 73 -12.34 -51.33 -27.56
CA ALA A 73 -13.56 -50.58 -27.77
C ALA A 73 -14.79 -51.27 -27.18
N ARG A 74 -15.73 -50.47 -26.63
CA ARG A 74 -17.15 -50.84 -26.48
C ARG A 74 -18.04 -49.63 -26.81
N PRO A 75 -19.23 -49.84 -27.39
CA PRO A 75 -20.02 -48.79 -28.02
C PRO A 75 -20.70 -47.87 -26.99
N ARG A 76 -20.74 -46.57 -27.31
CA ARG A 76 -21.40 -45.53 -26.52
C ARG A 76 -22.92 -45.69 -26.62
N ALA A 77 -23.56 -46.09 -25.54
CA ALA A 77 -24.99 -45.87 -25.33
C ALA A 77 -25.24 -44.36 -25.15
N ALA A 78 -26.23 -43.83 -25.86
CA ALA A 78 -26.61 -42.42 -25.84
C ALA A 78 -27.20 -42.05 -24.47
N LEU A 79 -26.45 -41.25 -23.70
CA LEU A 79 -26.98 -40.54 -22.53
C LEU A 79 -27.90 -39.41 -23.00
N PRO A 80 -29.07 -39.20 -22.36
CA PRO A 80 -29.95 -38.10 -22.71
C PRO A 80 -29.23 -36.78 -22.48
N ARG A 81 -29.41 -35.83 -23.41
CA ARG A 81 -28.86 -34.48 -23.34
C ARG A 81 -29.43 -33.77 -22.11
N LEU A 82 -28.75 -33.90 -20.99
CA LEU A 82 -28.85 -32.93 -19.89
C LEU A 82 -28.51 -31.58 -20.50
N GLY A 83 -29.52 -30.73 -20.61
CA GLY A 83 -29.37 -29.35 -21.03
C GLY A 83 -28.21 -28.74 -20.26
N CYS A 84 -27.22 -28.26 -21.01
CA CYS A 84 -26.13 -27.47 -20.46
C CYS A 84 -26.78 -26.28 -19.74
N VAL A 85 -26.90 -26.38 -18.41
CA VAL A 85 -27.08 -25.20 -17.58
C VAL A 85 -25.77 -24.44 -17.79
N ALA A 86 -25.82 -23.47 -18.71
CA ALA A 86 -24.75 -22.52 -18.89
C ALA A 86 -24.58 -21.82 -17.55
N THR A 87 -23.64 -22.30 -16.73
CA THR A 87 -23.13 -21.54 -15.62
C THR A 87 -22.53 -20.30 -16.25
N GLN A 88 -23.26 -19.18 -16.18
CA GLN A 88 -22.71 -17.89 -16.54
C GLN A 88 -21.48 -17.73 -15.66
N ARG A 89 -20.29 -17.95 -16.23
CA ARG A 89 -19.03 -17.66 -15.55
C ARG A 89 -19.08 -16.17 -15.30
N ALA A 90 -19.32 -15.78 -14.05
CA ALA A 90 -19.19 -14.41 -13.61
C ALA A 90 -17.68 -14.07 -13.60
N VAL A 91 -17.14 -13.84 -14.79
CA VAL A 91 -15.81 -13.29 -14.98
C VAL A 91 -15.87 -11.85 -14.52
N PHE A 92 -14.93 -11.39 -13.68
CA PHE A 92 -14.77 -9.95 -13.43
C PHE A 92 -14.83 -9.23 -14.78
N PRO A 93 -15.85 -8.39 -15.03
CA PRO A 93 -16.00 -7.76 -16.31
C PRO A 93 -14.78 -6.89 -16.58
N ARG A 94 -14.27 -6.94 -17.81
CA ARG A 94 -13.22 -6.00 -18.22
C ARG A 94 -13.81 -4.60 -18.18
N ASP A 95 -13.36 -3.79 -17.22
CA ASP A 95 -13.69 -2.37 -17.15
C ASP A 95 -12.77 -1.60 -18.10
N THR A 96 -13.21 -1.48 -19.35
CA THR A 96 -12.49 -0.73 -20.39
C THR A 96 -12.36 0.75 -20.03
N GLY A 97 -13.32 1.29 -19.27
CA GLY A 97 -13.26 2.65 -18.71
C GLY A 97 -12.13 2.81 -17.69
N LEU A 98 -11.93 1.81 -16.83
CA LEU A 98 -10.80 1.76 -15.89
C LEU A 98 -9.47 1.74 -16.62
N GLN A 99 -9.33 0.82 -17.59
CA GLN A 99 -8.08 0.67 -18.34
C GLN A 99 -7.74 1.94 -19.12
N ALA A 100 -8.73 2.58 -19.77
CA ALA A 100 -8.53 3.85 -20.46
C ALA A 100 -8.09 4.96 -19.50
N ARG A 101 -8.74 5.10 -18.34
CA ARG A 101 -8.37 6.11 -17.32
C ARG A 101 -6.99 5.87 -16.73
N MET A 102 -6.63 4.61 -16.47
CA MET A 102 -5.29 4.23 -16.02
C MET A 102 -4.24 4.59 -17.07
N GLY A 103 -4.47 4.20 -18.33
CA GLY A 103 -3.56 4.51 -19.44
C GLY A 103 -3.40 6.01 -19.65
N PHE A 104 -4.50 6.76 -19.65
CA PHE A 104 -4.49 8.21 -19.77
C PHE A 104 -3.77 8.88 -18.59
N THR A 105 -4.02 8.43 -17.36
CA THR A 105 -3.33 8.96 -16.17
C THR A 105 -1.84 8.71 -16.23
N MET A 106 -1.42 7.50 -16.64
CA MET A 106 -0.01 7.15 -16.82
C MET A 106 0.65 7.98 -17.91
N PHE A 107 -0.05 8.23 -19.01
CA PHE A 107 0.42 9.10 -20.07
C PHE A 107 0.65 10.53 -19.57
N LEU A 108 -0.32 11.11 -18.84
CA LEU A 108 -0.19 12.45 -18.26
C LEU A 108 0.94 12.54 -17.23
N LEU A 109 1.07 11.56 -16.34
CA LEU A 109 2.18 11.49 -15.36
C LEU A 109 3.54 11.38 -16.07
N GLY A 110 3.61 10.60 -17.16
CA GLY A 110 4.79 10.50 -18.00
C GLY A 110 5.16 11.84 -18.64
N LEU A 111 4.18 12.57 -19.18
CA LEU A 111 4.39 13.90 -19.77
C LEU A 111 4.88 14.91 -18.73
N LEU A 112 4.28 14.93 -17.53
CA LEU A 112 4.74 15.77 -16.42
C LEU A 112 6.18 15.46 -16.02
N TYR A 113 6.55 14.17 -16.01
CA TYR A 113 7.90 13.76 -15.68
C TYR A 113 8.92 14.18 -16.74
N VAL A 114 8.57 14.09 -18.04
CA VAL A 114 9.41 14.62 -19.11
C VAL A 114 9.63 16.12 -18.92
N GLY A 115 8.57 16.88 -18.62
CA GLY A 115 8.67 18.31 -18.31
C GLY A 115 9.59 18.60 -17.11
N LEU A 116 9.47 17.80 -16.04
CA LEU A 116 10.34 17.90 -14.86
C LEU A 116 11.82 17.64 -15.22
N VAL A 117 12.11 16.61 -16.01
CA VAL A 117 13.47 16.27 -16.44
C VAL A 117 14.05 17.39 -17.32
N VAL A 118 13.29 17.94 -18.27
CA VAL A 118 13.73 19.06 -19.10
C VAL A 118 14.07 20.29 -18.24
N ALA A 119 13.23 20.61 -17.25
CA ALA A 119 13.48 21.72 -16.33
C ALA A 119 14.76 21.50 -15.49
N LEU A 120 14.99 20.27 -15.02
CA LEU A 120 16.18 19.90 -14.25
C LEU A 120 17.48 20.00 -15.09
N LEU A 121 17.43 19.56 -16.35
CA LEU A 121 18.55 19.66 -17.29
C LEU A 121 18.86 21.12 -17.64
N ALA A 122 17.83 21.92 -17.93
CA ALA A 122 17.99 23.35 -18.24
C ALA A 122 18.59 24.14 -17.07
N ALA A 123 18.35 23.72 -15.82
CA ALA A 123 18.89 24.37 -14.63
C ALA A 123 20.37 24.05 -14.36
N GLY A 124 21.04 23.23 -15.18
CA GLY A 124 22.48 22.94 -15.05
C GLY A 124 22.86 22.18 -13.77
N THR A 125 21.87 21.73 -12.99
CA THR A 125 22.09 20.96 -11.77
C THR A 125 22.71 19.60 -12.08
N GLY A 126 23.27 18.91 -11.07
CA GLY A 126 23.69 17.49 -11.15
C GLY A 126 22.53 16.51 -11.36
N ALA A 127 21.59 16.86 -12.26
CA ALA A 127 20.35 16.19 -12.59
C ALA A 127 20.57 14.73 -12.97
N ALA A 128 21.67 14.40 -13.63
CA ALA A 128 22.03 13.01 -13.92
C ALA A 128 22.23 12.19 -12.63
N LEU A 129 22.99 12.71 -11.66
CA LEU A 129 23.20 12.05 -10.37
C LEU A 129 21.91 11.99 -9.56
N MET A 130 21.13 13.08 -9.53
CA MET A 130 19.85 13.12 -8.84
C MET A 130 18.87 12.10 -9.42
N LEU A 131 18.71 12.05 -10.75
CA LEU A 131 17.84 11.08 -11.44
C LEU A 131 18.29 9.64 -11.20
N VAL A 132 19.60 9.38 -11.15
CA VAL A 132 20.13 8.05 -10.81
C VAL A 132 19.80 7.68 -9.36
N ILE A 133 20.01 8.60 -8.41
CA ILE A 133 19.69 8.36 -6.99
C ILE A 133 18.18 8.14 -6.80
N VAL A 134 17.36 9.01 -7.38
CA VAL A 134 15.89 8.92 -7.34
C VAL A 134 15.41 7.62 -7.97
N GLY A 135 15.88 7.32 -9.19
CA GLY A 135 15.54 6.11 -9.91
C GLY A 135 15.95 4.87 -9.14
N ALA A 136 17.15 4.86 -8.54
CA ALA A 136 17.61 3.75 -7.70
C ALA A 136 16.76 3.58 -6.43
N LEU A 137 16.44 4.68 -5.73
CA LEU A 137 15.59 4.65 -4.53
C LEU A 137 14.20 4.12 -4.86
N SER A 138 13.59 4.56 -5.95
CA SER A 138 12.24 4.14 -6.30
C SER A 138 12.18 2.76 -6.93
N LEU A 139 13.22 2.35 -7.65
CA LEU A 139 13.39 0.96 -8.06
C LEU A 139 13.54 0.08 -6.83
N SER A 140 14.35 0.48 -5.84
CA SER A 140 14.47 -0.26 -4.58
C SER A 140 13.13 -0.38 -3.85
N GLN A 141 12.33 0.69 -3.84
CA GLN A 141 10.97 0.69 -3.27
C GLN A 141 10.07 -0.31 -4.00
N LEU A 142 10.11 -0.37 -5.33
CA LEU A 142 9.33 -1.32 -6.13
C LEU A 142 9.61 -2.79 -5.75
N PHE A 143 10.86 -3.16 -5.43
CA PHE A 143 11.20 -4.55 -5.13
C PHE A 143 11.08 -4.91 -3.64
N LEU A 144 11.25 -3.94 -2.74
CA LEU A 144 11.26 -4.19 -1.30
C LEU A 144 9.91 -3.90 -0.61
N SER A 145 9.02 -3.09 -1.22
CA SER A 145 7.78 -2.63 -0.58
C SER A 145 6.89 -3.76 -0.10
N ASP A 146 6.69 -4.79 -0.92
CA ASP A 146 5.67 -5.81 -0.66
C ASP A 146 6.04 -6.66 0.56
N LYS A 147 7.31 -7.04 0.68
CA LYS A 147 7.83 -7.82 1.81
C LYS A 147 7.85 -7.01 3.09
N LEU A 148 8.26 -5.74 3.00
CA LEU A 148 8.29 -4.84 4.15
C LEU A 148 6.88 -4.57 4.66
N ALA A 149 5.91 -4.34 3.78
CA ALA A 149 4.53 -4.09 4.14
C ALA A 149 3.87 -5.31 4.80
N LEU A 150 4.03 -6.51 4.22
CA LEU A 150 3.52 -7.75 4.81
C LEU A 150 4.15 -8.02 6.19
N SER A 151 5.46 -7.84 6.32
CA SER A 151 6.16 -8.02 7.59
C SER A 151 5.74 -6.97 8.63
N ALA A 152 5.52 -5.71 8.22
CA ALA A 152 5.10 -4.65 9.12
C ALA A 152 3.67 -4.86 9.65
N MET A 153 2.81 -5.49 8.86
CA MET A 153 1.45 -5.88 9.26
C MET A 153 1.41 -7.18 10.08
N GLY A 154 2.56 -7.83 10.32
CA GLY A 154 2.60 -9.12 11.00
C GLY A 154 1.87 -10.24 10.23
N ALA A 155 1.68 -10.07 8.91
CA ALA A 155 0.97 -11.03 8.08
C ALA A 155 1.81 -12.29 7.89
N LYS A 156 1.24 -13.44 8.25
CA LYS A 156 1.86 -14.75 8.07
C LYS A 156 1.12 -15.51 6.98
N GLU A 157 1.87 -16.06 6.04
CA GLU A 157 1.30 -16.97 5.03
C GLU A 157 0.73 -18.19 5.75
N VAL A 158 -0.51 -18.56 5.41
CA VAL A 158 -1.22 -19.68 6.03
C VAL A 158 -1.38 -20.82 5.05
N SER A 159 -1.38 -22.05 5.56
CA SER A 159 -1.64 -23.25 4.77
C SER A 159 -3.15 -23.54 4.61
N PRO A 160 -3.55 -24.35 3.63
CA PRO A 160 -4.94 -24.80 3.50
C PRO A 160 -5.48 -25.51 4.75
N GLU A 161 -4.61 -26.13 5.55
CA GLU A 161 -4.97 -26.81 6.79
C GLU A 161 -5.19 -25.81 7.94
N GLU A 162 -4.44 -24.71 7.96
CA GLU A 162 -4.57 -23.64 8.97
C GLU A 162 -5.82 -22.78 8.75
N ALA A 163 -6.18 -22.50 7.50
CA ALA A 163 -7.34 -21.66 7.15
C ALA A 163 -8.17 -22.23 5.99
N PRO A 164 -8.80 -23.42 6.14
CA PRO A 164 -9.46 -24.13 5.05
C PRO A 164 -10.60 -23.34 4.41
N GLY A 165 -11.42 -22.67 5.23
CA GLY A 165 -12.54 -21.86 4.74
C GLY A 165 -12.08 -20.67 3.88
N LEU A 166 -11.01 -19.99 4.31
CA LEU A 166 -10.44 -18.85 3.58
C LEU A 166 -9.81 -19.31 2.26
N HIS A 167 -9.06 -20.42 2.28
CA HIS A 167 -8.48 -21.01 1.07
C HIS A 167 -9.55 -21.43 0.06
N ALA A 168 -10.59 -22.13 0.50
CA ALA A 168 -11.67 -22.59 -0.37
C ALA A 168 -12.46 -21.42 -0.99
N MET A 169 -12.70 -20.36 -0.21
CA MET A 169 -13.35 -19.14 -0.67
C MET A 169 -12.53 -18.42 -1.75
N ILE A 170 -11.26 -18.12 -1.46
CA ILE A 170 -10.37 -17.43 -2.40
C ILE A 170 -10.16 -18.27 -3.67
N GLU A 171 -10.04 -19.59 -3.54
CA GLU A 171 -9.88 -20.48 -4.69
C GLU A 171 -11.09 -20.48 -5.61
N ARG A 172 -12.31 -20.56 -5.05
CA ARG A 172 -13.56 -20.41 -5.82
C ARG A 172 -13.60 -19.06 -6.54
N LEU A 173 -13.29 -17.97 -5.83
CA LEU A 173 -13.27 -16.63 -6.41
C LEU A 173 -12.22 -16.51 -7.53
N CYS A 174 -11.03 -17.08 -7.36
CA CYS A 174 -9.98 -17.08 -8.38
C CYS A 174 -10.41 -17.83 -9.65
N ILE A 175 -11.12 -18.95 -9.50
CA ILE A 175 -11.68 -19.71 -10.63
C ILE A 175 -12.72 -18.88 -11.38
N GLN A 176 -13.65 -18.22 -10.66
CA GLN A 176 -14.65 -17.33 -11.28
C GLN A 176 -14.00 -16.13 -11.95
N ALA A 177 -12.95 -15.59 -11.33
CA ALA A 177 -12.21 -14.41 -11.76
C ALA A 177 -11.24 -14.65 -12.91
N ASP A 178 -10.93 -15.90 -13.27
CA ASP A 178 -9.84 -16.27 -14.16
C ASP A 178 -8.48 -15.70 -13.66
N LEU A 179 -8.17 -15.98 -12.40
CA LEU A 179 -6.93 -15.54 -11.73
C LEU A 179 -6.12 -16.74 -11.23
N PRO A 180 -4.77 -16.67 -11.26
CA PRO A 180 -3.95 -17.60 -10.51
C PRO A 180 -4.21 -17.43 -9.01
N LYS A 181 -4.24 -18.53 -8.26
CA LYS A 181 -4.41 -18.49 -6.80
C LYS A 181 -3.26 -17.68 -6.17
N PRO A 182 -3.55 -16.57 -5.46
CA PRO A 182 -2.54 -15.82 -4.76
C PRO A 182 -2.09 -16.57 -3.50
N LYS A 183 -0.98 -16.13 -2.92
CA LYS A 183 -0.64 -16.50 -1.55
C LYS A 183 -1.69 -15.96 -0.60
N ILE A 184 -2.00 -16.69 0.45
CA ILE A 184 -3.01 -16.31 1.42
C ILE A 184 -2.31 -16.09 2.75
N ALA A 185 -2.53 -14.92 3.36
CA ALA A 185 -1.91 -14.57 4.62
C ALA A 185 -2.96 -14.13 5.64
N VAL A 186 -2.69 -14.38 6.91
CA VAL A 186 -3.48 -13.88 8.03
C VAL A 186 -2.60 -12.98 8.90
N ALA A 187 -3.08 -11.78 9.18
CA ALA A 187 -2.45 -10.85 10.12
C ALA A 187 -3.18 -10.95 11.47
N ASP A 188 -2.42 -11.18 12.54
CA ASP A 188 -2.98 -11.29 13.88
C ASP A 188 -3.15 -9.90 14.50
N THR A 189 -4.33 -9.31 14.28
CA THR A 189 -4.69 -7.98 14.79
C THR A 189 -6.20 -7.85 14.88
N ASP A 190 -6.67 -7.15 15.91
CA ASP A 190 -8.09 -6.88 16.14
C ASP A 190 -8.65 -5.79 15.22
N VAL A 191 -7.76 -5.02 14.55
CA VAL A 191 -8.18 -3.99 13.60
C VAL A 191 -8.78 -4.66 12.36
N PRO A 192 -10.08 -4.47 12.07
CA PRO A 192 -10.73 -5.16 10.96
C PRO A 192 -10.25 -4.60 9.63
N ASN A 193 -9.41 -5.37 8.94
CA ASN A 193 -8.88 -5.04 7.62
C ASN A 193 -8.64 -6.28 6.75
N ALA A 194 -8.63 -6.08 5.44
CA ALA A 194 -8.11 -7.02 4.45
C ALA A 194 -7.39 -6.20 3.36
N PHE A 195 -6.41 -6.79 2.68
CA PHE A 195 -5.66 -6.09 1.65
C PHE A 195 -4.97 -7.05 0.69
N ALA A 196 -4.78 -6.64 -0.55
CA ALA A 196 -3.94 -7.33 -1.53
C ALA A 196 -2.60 -6.62 -1.79
N MET A 197 -1.54 -7.41 -1.88
CA MET A 197 -0.19 -6.97 -2.24
C MET A 197 0.34 -7.76 -3.43
N GLY A 198 1.35 -7.22 -4.10
CA GLY A 198 2.07 -7.90 -5.15
C GLY A 198 2.01 -7.17 -6.50
N ARG A 199 3.11 -7.24 -7.22
CA ARG A 199 3.32 -6.54 -8.50
C ARG A 199 2.68 -7.22 -9.70
N SER A 200 2.33 -8.49 -9.57
CA SER A 200 1.72 -9.29 -10.64
C SER A 200 0.68 -10.21 -10.06
N GLN A 201 -0.28 -10.62 -10.88
CA GLN A 201 -1.29 -11.60 -10.50
C GLN A 201 -0.66 -12.92 -9.99
N LYS A 202 0.47 -13.34 -10.59
CA LYS A 202 1.17 -14.58 -10.22
C LYS A 202 1.95 -14.49 -8.91
N SER A 203 2.27 -13.29 -8.47
CA SER A 203 3.08 -13.03 -7.26
C SER A 203 2.27 -12.28 -6.21
N ALA A 204 0.94 -12.33 -6.29
CA ALA A 204 0.06 -11.63 -5.40
C ALA A 204 -0.10 -12.38 -4.08
N THR A 205 -0.27 -11.62 -3.00
CA THR A 205 -0.64 -12.10 -1.67
C THR A 205 -1.90 -11.36 -1.25
N VAL A 206 -2.93 -12.10 -0.85
CA VAL A 206 -4.14 -11.52 -0.26
C VAL A 206 -4.12 -11.82 1.23
N CYS A 207 -4.34 -10.79 2.05
CA CYS A 207 -4.28 -10.88 3.49
C CYS A 207 -5.63 -10.50 4.12
N ALA A 208 -6.04 -11.27 5.13
CA ALA A 208 -7.15 -10.92 6.02
C ALA A 208 -6.65 -10.83 7.46
N THR A 209 -7.22 -9.93 8.25
CA THR A 209 -6.92 -9.82 9.69
C THR A 209 -7.77 -10.79 10.52
N THR A 210 -7.30 -11.19 11.69
CA THR A 210 -8.14 -11.95 12.64
C THR A 210 -9.38 -11.14 13.06
N GLY A 211 -9.25 -9.82 13.18
CA GLY A 211 -10.36 -8.88 13.40
C GLY A 211 -11.46 -8.95 12.34
N ILE A 212 -11.12 -8.86 11.05
CA ILE A 212 -12.13 -8.89 9.97
C ILE A 212 -12.84 -10.25 9.89
N MET A 213 -12.09 -11.33 10.10
CA MET A 213 -12.62 -12.70 10.05
C MET A 213 -13.61 -13.00 11.18
N ARG A 214 -13.52 -12.33 12.33
CA ARG A 214 -14.46 -12.50 13.45
C ARG A 214 -15.75 -11.72 13.29
N ILE A 215 -15.72 -10.55 12.64
CA ILE A 215 -16.89 -9.66 12.56
C ILE A 215 -17.76 -9.90 11.32
N LEU A 216 -17.18 -10.46 10.25
CA LEU A 216 -17.88 -10.70 8.99
C LEU A 216 -18.41 -12.12 8.91
N SER A 217 -19.65 -12.25 8.41
CA SER A 217 -20.19 -13.54 7.97
C SER A 217 -19.42 -14.06 6.76
N PRO A 218 -19.50 -15.37 6.44
CA PRO A 218 -18.81 -15.95 5.29
C PRO A 218 -19.13 -15.24 3.96
N GLN A 219 -20.37 -14.79 3.76
CA GLN A 219 -20.79 -14.10 2.53
C GLN A 219 -20.25 -12.66 2.46
N GLU A 220 -20.19 -11.97 3.60
CA GLU A 220 -19.61 -10.62 3.70
C GLU A 220 -18.09 -10.66 3.48
N LEU A 221 -17.42 -11.64 4.10
CA LEU A 221 -15.98 -11.86 3.89
C LEU A 221 -15.70 -12.21 2.44
N GLU A 222 -16.51 -13.06 1.81
CA GLU A 222 -16.39 -13.37 0.37
C GLU A 222 -16.47 -12.11 -0.50
N GLY A 223 -17.39 -11.19 -0.19
CA GLY A 223 -17.49 -9.89 -0.87
C GLY A 223 -16.21 -9.06 -0.74
N VAL A 224 -15.64 -8.98 0.47
CA VAL A 224 -14.39 -8.24 0.72
C VAL A 224 -13.20 -8.91 0.01
N MET A 225 -13.09 -10.23 0.08
CA MET A 225 -12.01 -10.96 -0.60
C MET A 225 -12.13 -10.85 -2.12
N ALA A 226 -13.35 -10.82 -2.66
CA ALA A 226 -13.58 -10.54 -4.07
C ALA A 226 -13.15 -9.11 -4.43
N HIS A 227 -13.40 -8.12 -3.59
CA HIS A 227 -12.91 -6.74 -3.79
C HIS A 227 -11.38 -6.69 -3.86
N GLU A 228 -10.67 -7.35 -2.94
CA GLU A 228 -9.21 -7.42 -2.96
C GLU A 228 -8.67 -8.14 -4.21
N LEU A 229 -9.32 -9.22 -4.64
CA LEU A 229 -8.97 -9.91 -5.88
C LEU A 229 -9.22 -9.06 -7.14
N ALA A 230 -10.19 -8.14 -7.10
CA ALA A 230 -10.41 -7.19 -8.19
C ALA A 230 -9.19 -6.27 -8.38
N HIS A 231 -8.60 -5.79 -7.28
CA HIS A 231 -7.35 -5.02 -7.34
C HIS A 231 -6.20 -5.85 -7.91
N VAL A 232 -6.05 -7.11 -7.50
CA VAL A 232 -5.04 -8.02 -8.07
C VAL A 232 -5.26 -8.18 -9.58
N LYS A 233 -6.50 -8.38 -10.02
CA LYS A 233 -6.85 -8.54 -11.43
C LYS A 233 -6.48 -7.30 -12.25
N ASN A 234 -6.82 -6.12 -11.74
CA ASN A 234 -6.59 -4.85 -12.42
C ASN A 234 -5.14 -4.33 -12.31
N ARG A 235 -4.27 -5.03 -11.58
CA ARG A 235 -2.86 -4.65 -11.31
C ARG A 235 -2.75 -3.30 -10.62
N ASP A 236 -3.69 -3.07 -9.74
CA ASP A 236 -3.90 -1.82 -9.05
C ASP A 236 -2.67 -1.42 -8.21
N VAL A 237 -2.09 -2.37 -7.46
CA VAL A 237 -0.86 -2.14 -6.69
C VAL A 237 0.27 -1.65 -7.60
N LEU A 238 0.55 -2.36 -8.70
CA LEU A 238 1.62 -2.00 -9.64
C LEU A 238 1.42 -0.59 -10.21
N ILE A 239 0.20 -0.28 -10.66
CA ILE A 239 -0.13 1.02 -11.27
C ILE A 239 0.09 2.15 -10.26
N MET A 240 -0.34 2.01 -9.00
CA MET A 240 -0.14 3.08 -8.02
C MET A 240 1.29 3.16 -7.52
N THR A 241 2.04 2.06 -7.49
CA THR A 241 3.48 2.13 -7.18
C THR A 241 4.24 2.89 -8.28
N ILE A 242 3.90 2.67 -9.55
CA ILE A 242 4.47 3.46 -10.66
C ILE A 242 4.00 4.92 -10.60
N ALA A 243 2.72 5.18 -10.33
CA ALA A 243 2.22 6.55 -10.24
C ALA A 243 2.87 7.33 -9.08
N SER A 244 3.00 6.69 -7.92
CA SER A 244 3.60 7.29 -6.73
C SER A 244 5.09 7.57 -6.88
N PHE A 245 5.79 6.85 -7.77
CA PHE A 245 7.18 7.17 -8.13
C PHE A 245 7.31 8.63 -8.58
N PHE A 246 6.52 9.03 -9.59
CA PHE A 246 6.56 10.38 -10.16
C PHE A 246 6.32 11.47 -9.12
N ALA A 247 5.32 11.27 -8.26
CA ALA A 247 5.01 12.20 -7.18
C ALA A 247 6.11 12.23 -6.10
N SER A 248 6.71 11.08 -5.79
CA SER A 248 7.79 10.98 -4.79
C SER A 248 9.05 11.72 -5.25
N VAL A 249 9.38 11.66 -6.54
CA VAL A 249 10.50 12.43 -7.12
C VAL A 249 10.28 13.92 -6.91
N ALA A 250 9.12 14.44 -7.34
CA ALA A 250 8.78 15.85 -7.23
C ALA A 250 8.75 16.32 -5.76
N ALA A 251 8.18 15.50 -4.87
CA ALA A 251 8.17 15.78 -3.43
C ALA A 251 9.58 15.84 -2.83
N MET A 252 10.46 14.92 -3.22
CA MET A 252 11.84 14.89 -2.74
C MET A 252 12.62 16.13 -3.20
N ILE A 253 12.40 16.60 -4.43
CA ILE A 253 12.99 17.85 -4.92
C ILE A 253 12.45 19.05 -4.13
N MET A 254 11.15 19.11 -3.84
CA MET A 254 10.63 20.19 -2.99
C MET A 254 11.19 20.16 -1.56
N GLN A 255 11.33 18.97 -0.98
CA GLN A 255 11.78 18.79 0.41
C GLN A 255 13.28 19.04 0.58
N PHE A 256 14.10 18.58 -0.35
CA PHE A 256 15.56 18.61 -0.24
C PHE A 256 16.24 19.52 -1.26
N GLY A 257 15.50 20.08 -2.22
CA GLY A 257 16.04 20.97 -3.24
C GLY A 257 16.83 22.12 -2.62
N PHE A 258 16.33 22.71 -1.52
CA PHE A 258 17.04 23.78 -0.81
C PHE A 258 18.38 23.34 -0.20
N PHE A 259 18.49 22.07 0.21
CA PHE A 259 19.74 21.51 0.76
C PHE A 259 20.77 21.20 -0.33
N PHE A 260 20.33 20.88 -1.55
CA PHE A 260 21.19 20.55 -2.67
C PHE A 260 21.46 21.74 -3.61
N GLY A 261 20.61 22.78 -3.56
CA GLY A 261 20.71 24.01 -4.37
C GLY A 261 21.33 25.20 -3.63
N GLY A 262 21.54 25.11 -2.30
CA GLY A 262 22.13 26.17 -1.48
C GLY A 262 23.66 26.09 -1.37
N GLY A 263 24.36 26.11 -2.51
CA GLY A 263 25.81 26.30 -2.55
C GLY A 263 26.15 27.79 -2.43
N HIS A 264 26.87 28.14 -1.37
CA HIS A 264 27.36 29.47 -0.99
C HIS A 264 28.13 30.17 -2.14
N SER A 265 27.39 30.81 -3.04
CA SER A 265 27.95 31.62 -4.12
C SER A 265 27.36 33.02 -3.91
N ASP A 266 28.22 33.97 -3.57
CA ASP A 266 27.93 35.38 -3.27
C ASP A 266 27.44 36.18 -4.50
N ASP A 267 26.78 35.54 -5.47
CA ASP A 267 26.18 36.20 -6.63
C ASP A 267 24.66 36.07 -6.58
N ASP A 268 24.00 37.22 -6.64
CA ASP A 268 22.58 37.51 -6.42
C ASP A 268 21.57 36.82 -7.37
N ASP A 269 21.97 35.86 -8.20
CA ASP A 269 21.11 35.29 -9.25
C ASP A 269 21.21 33.76 -9.38
N ASN A 270 20.31 33.03 -8.70
CA ASN A 270 19.96 31.65 -9.08
C ASN A 270 18.46 31.50 -9.42
N PRO A 271 17.93 32.26 -10.42
CA PRO A 271 16.55 32.09 -10.91
C PRO A 271 16.28 30.66 -11.43
N SER A 272 17.32 29.91 -11.81
CA SER A 272 17.25 28.51 -12.25
C SER A 272 16.70 27.55 -11.17
N PHE A 273 17.08 27.73 -9.91
CA PHE A 273 16.61 26.86 -8.82
C PHE A 273 15.15 27.13 -8.44
N LEU A 274 14.75 28.41 -8.42
CA LEU A 274 13.36 28.79 -8.15
C LEU A 274 12.41 28.23 -9.22
N VAL A 275 12.83 28.26 -10.50
CA VAL A 275 12.08 27.65 -11.60
C VAL A 275 11.91 26.13 -11.41
N VAL A 276 12.99 25.40 -11.05
CA VAL A 276 12.91 23.96 -10.77
C VAL A 276 11.97 23.65 -9.61
N LEU A 277 12.01 24.46 -8.55
CA LEU A 277 11.12 24.31 -7.40
C LEU A 277 9.66 24.52 -7.79
N LEU A 278 9.36 25.58 -8.54
CA LEU A 278 8.01 25.88 -9.02
C LEU A 278 7.48 24.77 -9.94
N VAL A 279 8.29 24.30 -10.89
CA VAL A 279 7.93 23.19 -11.77
C VAL A 279 7.68 21.92 -10.95
N SER A 280 8.53 21.61 -9.98
CA SER A 280 8.36 20.45 -9.10
C SER A 280 7.08 20.55 -8.26
N ALA A 281 6.72 21.74 -7.77
CA ALA A 281 5.48 21.96 -7.06
C ALA A 281 4.26 21.74 -7.95
N VAL A 282 4.27 22.26 -9.18
CA VAL A 282 3.19 22.02 -10.15
C VAL A 282 3.07 20.52 -10.47
N VAL A 283 4.19 19.85 -10.75
CA VAL A 283 4.20 18.40 -11.04
C VAL A 283 3.65 17.61 -9.85
N TYR A 284 4.06 17.93 -8.62
CA TYR A 284 3.57 17.26 -7.41
C TYR A 284 2.05 17.44 -7.26
N VAL A 285 1.56 18.67 -7.37
CA VAL A 285 0.12 18.98 -7.21
C VAL A 285 -0.71 18.28 -8.27
N ILE A 286 -0.32 18.35 -9.55
CA ILE A 286 -1.06 17.69 -10.63
C ILE A 286 -1.01 16.17 -10.46
N SER A 287 0.16 15.61 -10.14
CA SER A 287 0.32 14.17 -9.92
C SER A 287 -0.56 13.69 -8.76
N TYR A 288 -0.64 14.48 -7.68
CA TYR A 288 -1.50 14.19 -6.53
C TYR A 288 -2.98 14.08 -6.93
N PHE A 289 -3.51 15.05 -7.69
CA PHE A 289 -4.92 15.01 -8.13
C PHE A 289 -5.21 13.89 -9.12
N LEU A 290 -4.28 13.61 -10.03
CA LEU A 290 -4.37 12.48 -10.96
C LEU A 290 -4.46 11.15 -10.21
N MET A 291 -3.55 10.92 -9.25
CA MET A 291 -3.55 9.73 -8.41
C MET A 291 -4.80 9.61 -7.55
N LEU A 292 -5.25 10.71 -6.94
CA LEU A 292 -6.45 10.74 -6.10
C LEU A 292 -7.70 10.35 -6.90
N THR A 293 -7.84 10.90 -8.11
CA THR A 293 -8.96 10.59 -9.00
C THR A 293 -8.94 9.13 -9.45
N LEU A 294 -7.76 8.63 -9.80
CA LEU A 294 -7.57 7.25 -10.21
C LEU A 294 -7.88 6.27 -9.06
N SER A 295 -7.42 6.59 -7.85
CA SER A 295 -7.68 5.81 -6.63
C SER A 295 -9.18 5.62 -6.42
N ARG A 296 -9.97 6.71 -6.44
CA ARG A 296 -11.43 6.62 -6.24
C ARG A 296 -12.13 5.80 -7.30
N TYR A 297 -11.76 5.97 -8.58
CA TYR A 297 -12.42 5.26 -9.67
C TYR A 297 -12.16 3.74 -9.58
N ARG A 298 -10.96 3.34 -9.14
CA ARG A 298 -10.63 1.93 -8.91
C ARG A 298 -11.47 1.27 -7.84
N GLU A 299 -11.73 1.97 -6.73
CA GLU A 299 -12.58 1.44 -5.65
C GLU A 299 -13.99 1.10 -6.17
N PHE A 300 -14.59 1.99 -6.97
CA PHE A 300 -15.90 1.73 -7.56
C PHE A 300 -15.88 0.58 -8.58
N SER A 301 -14.80 0.46 -9.35
CA SER A 301 -14.61 -0.65 -10.29
C SER A 301 -14.44 -1.99 -9.54
N ALA A 302 -13.68 -1.98 -8.45
CA ALA A 302 -13.47 -3.14 -7.58
C ALA A 302 -14.77 -3.56 -6.87
N ASP A 303 -15.55 -2.62 -6.35
CA ASP A 303 -16.88 -2.87 -5.76
C ASP A 303 -17.82 -3.53 -6.75
N ARG A 304 -17.93 -2.95 -7.95
CA ARG A 304 -18.75 -3.51 -9.02
C ARG A 304 -18.25 -4.92 -9.41
N GLY A 305 -16.94 -5.09 -9.55
CA GLY A 305 -16.33 -6.38 -9.86
C GLY A 305 -16.67 -7.45 -8.82
N ALA A 306 -16.47 -7.13 -7.54
CA ALA A 306 -16.76 -8.01 -6.42
C ALA A 306 -18.24 -8.39 -6.34
N ALA A 307 -19.11 -7.40 -6.49
CA ALA A 307 -20.56 -7.60 -6.50
C ALA A 307 -21.04 -8.49 -7.65
N LEU A 308 -20.45 -8.35 -8.84
CA LEU A 308 -20.79 -9.17 -10.01
C LEU A 308 -20.25 -10.60 -9.91
N VAL A 309 -19.03 -10.79 -9.38
CA VAL A 309 -18.44 -12.12 -9.19
C VAL A 309 -19.19 -12.90 -8.11
N THR A 310 -19.49 -12.25 -6.98
CA THR A 310 -20.22 -12.88 -5.87
C THR A 310 -21.72 -12.99 -6.10
N GLY A 311 -22.28 -12.14 -6.97
CA GLY A 311 -23.72 -12.01 -7.19
C GLY A 311 -24.47 -11.43 -5.98
N ARG A 312 -23.77 -10.81 -5.02
CA ARG A 312 -24.34 -10.36 -3.73
C ARG A 312 -23.87 -8.94 -3.35
N PRO A 313 -24.35 -7.89 -4.05
CA PRO A 313 -23.94 -6.51 -3.73
C PRO A 313 -24.32 -6.07 -2.30
N SER A 314 -25.45 -6.56 -1.78
CA SER A 314 -25.89 -6.32 -0.40
C SER A 314 -24.93 -6.90 0.64
N ALA A 315 -24.30 -8.06 0.38
CA ALA A 315 -23.33 -8.65 1.29
C ALA A 315 -22.07 -7.78 1.40
N LEU A 316 -21.58 -7.23 0.28
CA LEU A 316 -20.46 -6.28 0.31
C LEU A 316 -20.83 -4.98 1.02
N SER A 317 -22.05 -4.46 0.79
CA SER A 317 -22.53 -3.26 1.48
C SER A 317 -22.62 -3.47 3.00
N ALA A 318 -23.14 -4.62 3.44
CA ALA A 318 -23.20 -5.00 4.85
C ALA A 318 -21.80 -5.12 5.46
N ALA A 319 -20.85 -5.70 4.74
CA ALA A 319 -19.46 -5.77 5.16
C ALA A 319 -18.86 -4.38 5.39
N LEU A 320 -19.03 -3.44 4.45
CA LEU A 320 -18.54 -2.07 4.57
C LEU A 320 -19.10 -1.37 5.82
N MET A 321 -20.41 -1.50 6.08
CA MET A 321 -21.05 -0.93 7.27
C MET A 321 -20.48 -1.54 8.56
N LYS A 322 -20.30 -2.86 8.63
CA LYS A 322 -19.72 -3.55 9.79
C LYS A 322 -18.29 -3.15 10.05
N ILE A 323 -17.44 -3.11 9.01
CA ILE A 323 -16.02 -2.72 9.14
C ILE A 323 -15.93 -1.29 9.67
N SER A 324 -16.73 -0.36 9.14
CA SER A 324 -16.71 1.03 9.60
C SER A 324 -17.21 1.19 11.03
N GLY A 325 -18.28 0.49 11.41
CA GLY A 325 -18.78 0.48 12.78
C GLY A 325 -17.76 -0.11 13.76
N ALA A 326 -17.13 -1.22 13.40
CA ALA A 326 -16.11 -1.86 14.21
C ALA A 326 -14.84 -1.00 14.33
N MET A 327 -14.42 -0.32 13.27
CA MET A 327 -13.25 0.58 13.28
C MET A 327 -13.41 1.71 14.31
N GLN A 328 -14.64 2.18 14.57
CA GLN A 328 -14.90 3.20 15.59
C GLN A 328 -14.76 2.69 17.03
N GLN A 329 -14.78 1.36 17.22
CA GLN A 329 -14.71 0.70 18.54
C GLN A 329 -13.30 0.21 18.88
N VAL A 330 -12.37 0.22 17.91
CA VAL A 330 -10.98 -0.21 18.11
C VAL A 330 -10.25 0.76 19.07
N PRO A 331 -9.52 0.25 20.08
CA PRO A 331 -8.70 1.07 20.97
C PRO A 331 -7.75 2.00 20.22
N THR A 332 -7.61 3.24 20.69
CA THR A 332 -6.74 4.25 20.03
C THR A 332 -5.25 3.89 20.01
N GLN A 333 -4.80 2.91 20.81
CA GLN A 333 -3.42 2.41 20.77
C GLN A 333 -3.18 1.57 19.52
N ASP A 334 -4.07 0.62 19.23
CA ASP A 334 -4.01 -0.24 18.05
C ASP A 334 -4.18 0.56 16.76
N LEU A 335 -5.05 1.59 16.78
CA LEU A 335 -5.19 2.52 15.66
C LEU A 335 -3.89 3.29 15.39
N ARG A 336 -3.13 3.71 16.42
CA ARG A 336 -1.85 4.44 16.23
C ARG A 336 -0.74 3.54 15.69
N GLU A 337 -0.75 2.26 16.05
CA GLU A 337 0.17 1.29 15.46
C GLU A 337 -0.17 1.02 13.99
N ALA A 338 -1.47 0.91 13.68
CA ALA A 338 -2.01 0.77 12.33
C ALA A 338 -1.86 2.03 11.46
N GLU A 339 -1.86 3.24 12.04
CA GLU A 339 -1.79 4.51 11.32
C GLU A 339 -0.51 4.66 10.48
N ARG A 340 0.58 4.00 10.89
CA ARG A 340 1.83 3.92 10.11
C ARG A 340 1.67 3.18 8.78
N MET A 341 0.58 2.44 8.62
CA MET A 341 0.26 1.57 7.49
C MET A 341 -1.06 1.97 6.79
N ASN A 342 -1.58 3.18 7.05
CA ASN A 342 -2.86 3.69 6.51
C ASN A 342 -3.03 3.54 4.98
N ALA A 343 -1.95 3.46 4.21
CA ALA A 343 -1.99 3.24 2.77
C ALA A 343 -2.51 1.84 2.34
N PHE A 344 -2.66 0.91 3.29
CA PHE A 344 -3.08 -0.48 3.05
C PHE A 344 -4.41 -0.84 3.74
N PHE A 345 -5.17 0.15 4.22
CA PHE A 345 -6.45 -0.09 4.89
C PHE A 345 -7.62 0.23 3.98
N ILE A 346 -8.64 -0.64 3.97
CA ILE A 346 -9.91 -0.43 3.26
C ILE A 346 -10.63 0.84 3.75
N ILE A 347 -10.45 1.18 5.04
CA ILE A 347 -10.95 2.41 5.67
C ILE A 347 -9.78 3.07 6.42
N PRO A 348 -9.48 4.37 6.19
CA PRO A 348 -8.40 5.04 6.91
C PRO A 348 -8.69 5.08 8.42
N ALA A 349 -7.69 4.76 9.24
CA ALA A 349 -7.82 4.65 10.71
C ALA A 349 -8.18 5.98 11.42
N SER A 350 -8.18 7.12 10.71
CA SER A 350 -8.45 8.46 11.27
C SER A 350 -9.75 9.10 10.73
N VAL A 351 -10.91 8.56 11.11
CA VAL A 351 -12.22 9.14 10.76
C VAL A 351 -12.60 10.27 11.73
N LYS A 352 -12.18 11.51 11.42
CA LYS A 352 -12.80 12.76 11.91
C LYS A 352 -12.59 13.90 10.88
N GLY A 353 -13.67 14.47 10.34
CA GLY A 353 -13.72 15.79 9.68
C GLY A 353 -14.38 15.87 8.29
N SER A 354 -15.29 16.83 8.11
CA SER A 354 -16.08 17.08 6.87
C SER A 354 -15.24 17.60 5.68
N LEU A 355 -14.05 18.19 5.93
CA LEU A 355 -13.10 18.61 4.89
C LEU A 355 -12.14 17.49 4.42
N LYS A 356 -12.20 16.28 5.01
CA LYS A 356 -11.35 15.14 4.61
C LYS A 356 -11.85 14.39 3.36
N SER A 357 -13.10 14.58 2.94
CA SER A 357 -13.65 13.85 1.78
C SER A 357 -12.94 14.18 0.45
N LEU A 358 -12.34 15.38 0.36
CA LEU A 358 -11.56 15.80 -0.81
C LEU A 358 -10.13 15.24 -0.82
N PHE A 359 -9.56 14.88 0.33
CA PHE A 359 -8.18 14.35 0.46
C PHE A 359 -8.13 12.86 0.83
N ALA A 360 -9.30 12.22 1.01
CA ALA A 360 -9.40 10.78 1.24
C ALA A 360 -9.04 10.01 -0.03
N THR A 361 -8.11 9.05 0.11
CA THR A 361 -7.70 8.11 -0.93
C THR A 361 -8.83 7.16 -1.35
N HIS A 362 -9.83 6.99 -0.49
CA HIS A 362 -11.05 6.23 -0.75
C HIS A 362 -12.25 7.18 -0.94
N PRO A 363 -13.22 6.81 -1.80
CA PRO A 363 -14.46 7.56 -1.91
C PRO A 363 -15.27 7.44 -0.61
N PRO A 364 -16.18 8.40 -0.33
CA PRO A 364 -17.12 8.30 0.78
C PRO A 364 -17.86 6.96 0.76
N MET A 365 -18.02 6.34 1.93
CA MET A 365 -18.66 5.03 2.06
C MET A 365 -20.10 5.07 1.52
N GLU A 366 -20.82 6.15 1.79
CA GLU A 366 -22.21 6.33 1.40
C GLU A 366 -22.37 6.20 -0.12
N LYS A 367 -21.43 6.74 -0.89
CA LYS A 367 -21.41 6.62 -2.36
C LYS A 367 -21.10 5.21 -2.86
N ARG A 368 -20.32 4.43 -2.10
CA ARG A 368 -20.05 3.02 -2.43
C ARG A 368 -21.31 2.18 -2.20
N ILE A 369 -21.97 2.38 -1.06
CA ILE A 369 -23.22 1.69 -0.72
C ILE A 369 -24.33 2.07 -1.70
N GLU A 370 -24.48 3.35 -2.04
CA GLU A 370 -25.45 3.82 -3.03
C GLU A 370 -25.29 3.07 -4.35
N ARG A 371 -24.07 3.02 -4.91
CA ARG A 371 -23.80 2.30 -6.17
C ARG A 371 -24.00 0.79 -6.08
N LEU A 372 -23.69 0.18 -4.94
CA LEU A 372 -23.96 -1.24 -4.73
C LEU A 372 -25.46 -1.53 -4.67
N SER A 373 -26.24 -0.64 -4.07
CA SER A 373 -27.71 -0.73 -4.05
C SER A 373 -28.32 -0.54 -5.44
N GLU A 374 -27.80 0.39 -6.24
CA GLU A 374 -28.20 0.58 -7.63
C GLU A 374 -27.88 -0.67 -8.46
N LEU A 375 -26.71 -1.26 -8.25
CA LEU A 375 -26.30 -2.48 -8.94
C LEU A 375 -27.16 -3.68 -8.53
N GLU A 376 -27.52 -3.80 -7.25
CA GLU A 376 -28.45 -4.82 -6.77
C GLU A 376 -29.82 -4.68 -7.41
N ALA A 377 -30.35 -3.46 -7.48
CA ALA A 377 -31.60 -3.19 -8.18
C ALA A 377 -31.52 -3.56 -9.67
N GLN A 378 -30.38 -3.33 -10.32
CA GLN A 378 -30.16 -3.75 -11.72
C GLN A 378 -30.11 -5.28 -11.88
N LEU A 379 -29.47 -5.99 -10.96
CA LEU A 379 -29.39 -7.46 -10.98
C LEU A 379 -30.74 -8.12 -10.67
N GLN A 380 -31.59 -7.47 -9.88
CA GLN A 380 -32.93 -7.94 -9.53
C GLN A 380 -34.00 -7.59 -10.57
N ARG A 381 -33.72 -6.66 -11.49
CA ARG A 381 -34.66 -6.36 -12.57
C ARG A 381 -34.85 -7.61 -13.44
N PRO A 382 -36.08 -8.13 -13.59
CA PRO A 382 -36.31 -9.21 -14.53
C PRO A 382 -35.89 -8.75 -15.92
N ALA A 383 -35.23 -9.63 -16.67
CA ALA A 383 -34.92 -9.39 -18.07
C ALA A 383 -36.25 -9.22 -18.81
N VAL A 384 -36.72 -7.98 -18.95
CA VAL A 384 -37.88 -7.67 -19.78
C VAL A 384 -37.45 -8.04 -21.19
N ALA A 385 -38.11 -9.07 -21.72
CA ALA A 385 -37.91 -9.60 -23.06
C ALA A 385 -37.87 -8.45 -24.08
N ALA A 386 -36.73 -8.31 -24.74
CA ALA A 386 -36.57 -7.52 -25.95
C ALA A 386 -36.88 -8.38 -27.16
#